data_AF-A0A2P4YSJ9-F1
#
_entry.id   AF-A0A2P4YSJ9-F1
#
_cell.length_a   1.000
_cell.length_b   1.000
_cell.length_c   1.000
_cell.angle_alpha   90.00
_cell.angle_beta   90.00
_cell.angle_gamma   90.00
#
_symmetry.space_group_name_H-M   'P 1'
#
loop_
_entity.id
_entity.type
_entity.pdbx_description
1 polymer ?
#
loop_
_entity_poly.entity_id
_entity_poly.type
_entity_poly.pdbx_seq_one_letter_code
_entity_poly.pdbx_strand_id
1 'polypeptide(L)'
;MLRCAPTNENVWIVASEYFRLFRNGYVAPTAEAKLSSSPTFIFDVYKAKQSHPQLDFFRTNLSPDVIDGTLCGADALLENWRLLSLYFGDVQVKLKRLERDGNVNSLVGKTMTSLTVTDKTLRNVFPHLISSGELSPLALRLFNQKLVMRGSVRFDWDATSGRVVRLESNVDLLSTMLKLLGNLKDVERRKYAEDLDEGIQSLQDEIQDLETHRQCILRRAPTNENVWIVATEYFRLFRHGYMAPAMGPTESSSRIANLIPRPQRESHAQLDFLKATMAPDVTDGFVCGVEALLEHWKLVSQYFSDVNVELKRLEEVAPDSLLATTVVSVTITDNTLCQVFPHLVGEGGRVSPLGEKLRSQRVVLRGSVRFAWDASMGRVLRHESKVDGLTPVLQMLGSLEDVTTVFDKALVTLEGKFVGAKIVATS
;
A
#
# COMPACT_ATOMS: atom_id res chain seq x y z
N MET A 1 -21.98 81.80 -19.28
CA MET A 1 -21.97 80.66 -18.34
C MET A 1 -21.26 79.50 -19.01
N LEU A 2 -19.95 79.37 -18.79
CA LEU A 2 -19.17 78.26 -19.34
C LEU A 2 -19.48 76.99 -18.52
N ARG A 3 -20.15 76.03 -19.14
CA ARG A 3 -20.17 74.65 -18.66
C ARG A 3 -18.75 74.12 -18.75
N CYS A 4 -18.13 73.81 -17.62
CA CYS A 4 -16.86 73.07 -17.59
C CYS A 4 -17.03 71.77 -18.39
N ALA A 5 -16.11 71.51 -19.30
CA ALA A 5 -16.05 70.27 -20.06
C ALA A 5 -15.93 69.07 -19.10
N PRO A 6 -16.63 67.94 -19.34
CA PRO A 6 -16.49 66.75 -18.52
C PRO A 6 -15.09 66.17 -18.74
N THR A 7 -14.19 66.36 -17.78
CA THR A 7 -12.85 65.77 -17.83
C THR A 7 -12.92 64.27 -17.59
N ASN A 8 -11.98 63.55 -18.19
CA ASN A 8 -11.77 62.11 -18.10
C ASN A 8 -11.41 61.61 -16.68
N GLU A 9 -11.46 62.48 -15.67
CA GLU A 9 -11.35 62.18 -14.24
C GLU A 9 -12.65 61.64 -13.66
N ASN A 10 -13.79 61.97 -14.28
CA ASN A 10 -15.12 61.58 -13.78
C ASN A 10 -15.33 60.05 -13.79
N VAL A 11 -14.81 59.32 -14.78
CA VAL A 11 -14.93 57.85 -14.83
C VAL A 11 -14.22 57.17 -13.66
N TRP A 12 -13.10 57.73 -13.18
CA TRP A 12 -12.37 57.20 -12.03
C TRP A 12 -13.16 57.34 -10.73
N ILE A 13 -13.83 58.48 -10.57
CA ILE A 13 -14.72 58.74 -9.42
C ILE A 13 -15.90 57.78 -9.46
N VAL A 14 -16.57 57.65 -10.62
CA VAL A 14 -17.71 56.74 -10.79
C VAL A 14 -17.31 55.29 -10.52
N ALA A 15 -16.18 54.82 -11.06
CA ALA A 15 -15.70 53.45 -10.83
C ALA A 15 -15.31 53.22 -9.36
N SER A 16 -14.65 54.17 -8.72
CA SER A 16 -14.29 54.07 -7.29
C SER A 16 -15.53 54.01 -6.41
N GLU A 17 -16.54 54.83 -6.74
CA GLU A 17 -17.80 54.88 -6.02
C GLU A 17 -18.63 53.61 -6.20
N TYR A 18 -18.61 53.03 -7.41
CA TYR A 18 -19.18 51.70 -7.65
C TYR A 18 -18.58 50.65 -6.69
N PHE A 19 -17.26 50.55 -6.60
CA PHE A 19 -16.63 49.56 -5.70
C PHE A 19 -16.84 49.87 -4.22
N ARG A 20 -17.10 51.14 -3.86
CA ARG A 20 -17.48 51.52 -2.50
C ARG A 20 -18.90 51.04 -2.17
N LEU A 21 -19.85 51.31 -3.05
CA LEU A 21 -21.27 50.98 -2.86
C LEU A 21 -21.55 49.48 -2.92
N PHE A 22 -20.86 48.75 -3.80
CA PHE A 22 -21.09 47.31 -4.01
C PHE A 22 -20.07 46.42 -3.28
N ARG A 23 -19.24 46.99 -2.39
CA ARG A 23 -18.22 46.27 -1.62
C ARG A 23 -18.76 45.03 -0.92
N ASN A 24 -19.98 45.10 -0.39
CA ASN A 24 -20.62 44.02 0.38
C ASN A 24 -21.84 43.44 -0.36
N GLY A 25 -21.89 43.58 -1.69
CA GLY A 25 -23.05 43.18 -2.49
C GLY A 25 -24.23 44.13 -2.39
N TYR A 26 -25.44 43.61 -2.62
CA TYR A 26 -26.69 44.36 -2.52
C TYR A 26 -27.02 44.71 -1.07
N VAL A 27 -27.36 45.98 -0.83
CA VAL A 27 -27.77 46.48 0.49
C VAL A 27 -29.24 46.87 0.42
N ALA A 28 -30.11 46.10 1.08
CA ALA A 28 -31.54 46.39 1.12
C ALA A 28 -31.79 47.79 1.75
N PRO A 29 -32.76 48.56 1.23
CA PRO A 29 -33.15 49.82 1.85
C PRO A 29 -33.57 49.60 3.31
N THR A 30 -32.97 50.34 4.24
CA THR A 30 -33.46 50.39 5.61
C THR A 30 -34.84 51.04 5.61
N ALA A 31 -35.87 50.27 5.94
CA ALA A 31 -37.20 50.81 6.20
C ALA A 31 -37.18 51.57 7.54
N GLU A 32 -36.69 52.80 7.55
CA GLU A 32 -37.00 53.73 8.65
C GLU A 32 -38.43 54.24 8.47
N ALA A 33 -39.41 53.41 8.85
CA ALA A 33 -40.74 53.90 9.20
C ALA A 33 -40.84 53.88 10.72
N LYS A 34 -40.56 55.02 11.36
CA LYS A 34 -41.08 55.31 12.70
C LYS A 34 -42.60 55.13 12.60
N LEU A 35 -43.15 54.07 13.21
CA LEU A 35 -44.56 54.03 13.55
C LEU A 35 -44.83 55.14 14.56
N SER A 36 -45.11 56.35 14.06
CA SER A 36 -45.88 57.34 14.80
C SER A 36 -47.34 56.97 14.61
N SER A 37 -47.99 56.62 15.72
CA SER A 37 -49.41 56.33 15.83
C SER A 37 -50.25 57.55 15.45
N SER A 38 -50.65 57.67 14.18
CA SER A 38 -51.81 58.47 13.79
C SER A 38 -52.44 57.94 12.50
N PRO A 39 -53.75 57.65 12.48
CA PRO A 39 -54.42 56.94 11.40
C PRO A 39 -54.94 57.90 10.31
N THR A 40 -54.03 58.52 9.56
CA THR A 40 -54.41 59.22 8.32
C THR A 40 -53.19 59.34 7.45
N PHE A 41 -52.93 58.42 6.52
CA PHE A 41 -52.12 58.65 5.31
C PHE A 41 -52.13 57.40 4.40
N ILE A 42 -53.30 57.04 3.86
CA ILE A 42 -53.40 56.03 2.78
C ILE A 42 -52.89 56.60 1.43
N PHE A 43 -52.69 57.92 1.32
CA PHE A 43 -52.23 58.57 0.08
C PHE A 43 -50.72 58.83 -0.04
N ASP A 44 -49.95 58.84 1.06
CA ASP A 44 -48.49 59.06 1.01
C ASP A 44 -47.68 57.76 0.80
N VAL A 45 -48.31 56.61 0.95
CA VAL A 45 -47.68 55.29 0.80
C VAL A 45 -47.31 54.97 -0.66
N TYR A 46 -47.96 55.61 -1.64
CA TYR A 46 -47.63 55.41 -3.06
C TYR A 46 -46.50 56.31 -3.60
N LYS A 47 -46.00 57.28 -2.81
CA LYS A 47 -45.01 58.27 -3.27
C LYS A 47 -43.62 58.15 -2.64
N ALA A 48 -43.43 57.26 -1.67
CA ALA A 48 -42.09 56.85 -1.27
C ALA A 48 -41.57 55.78 -2.24
N LYS A 49 -41.18 56.19 -3.46
CA LYS A 49 -40.15 55.44 -4.21
C LYS A 49 -38.96 55.35 -3.26
N GLN A 50 -38.79 54.22 -2.58
CA GLN A 50 -37.66 53.99 -1.68
C GLN A 50 -36.39 54.31 -2.45
N SER A 51 -35.74 55.44 -2.09
CA SER A 51 -34.44 55.81 -2.64
C SER A 51 -33.49 54.70 -2.25
N HIS A 52 -33.04 53.96 -3.25
CA HIS A 52 -32.10 52.87 -3.07
C HIS A 52 -30.75 53.40 -3.53
N PRO A 53 -29.78 53.67 -2.63
CA PRO A 53 -28.54 54.36 -2.98
C PRO A 53 -27.78 53.73 -4.15
N GLN A 54 -27.75 52.40 -4.20
CA GLN A 54 -27.15 51.64 -5.32
C GLN A 54 -27.91 51.81 -6.65
N LEU A 55 -29.25 51.88 -6.63
CA LEU A 55 -30.07 52.12 -7.83
C LEU A 55 -29.96 53.56 -8.31
N ASP A 56 -29.99 54.51 -7.37
CA ASP A 56 -29.86 55.94 -7.65
C ASP A 56 -28.48 56.25 -8.22
N PHE A 57 -27.44 55.59 -7.72
CA PHE A 57 -26.10 55.61 -8.31
C PHE A 57 -26.14 55.14 -9.78
N PHE A 58 -26.77 53.99 -10.07
CA PHE A 58 -26.87 53.50 -11.44
C PHE A 58 -27.64 54.47 -12.35
N ARG A 59 -28.83 54.93 -11.94
CA ARG A 59 -29.64 55.86 -12.73
C ARG A 59 -28.97 57.22 -12.96
N THR A 60 -28.10 57.65 -12.05
CA THR A 60 -27.37 58.91 -12.16
C THR A 60 -26.17 58.81 -13.08
N ASN A 61 -25.40 57.72 -13.00
CA ASN A 61 -24.08 57.62 -13.61
C ASN A 61 -24.00 56.71 -14.84
N LEU A 62 -24.97 55.81 -15.04
CA LEU A 62 -25.01 54.90 -16.19
C LEU A 62 -26.02 55.40 -17.22
N SER A 63 -25.80 55.01 -18.47
CA SER A 63 -26.78 55.21 -19.55
C SER A 63 -28.03 54.33 -19.31
N PRO A 64 -29.24 54.76 -19.70
CA PRO A 64 -30.45 53.93 -19.56
C PRO A 64 -30.35 52.58 -20.28
N ASP A 65 -29.57 52.51 -21.34
CA ASP A 65 -29.28 51.35 -22.19
C ASP A 65 -27.91 50.71 -21.90
N VAL A 66 -27.35 50.95 -20.70
CA VAL A 66 -26.07 50.36 -20.28
C VAL A 66 -26.11 48.84 -20.36
N ILE A 67 -25.05 48.24 -20.93
CA ILE A 67 -24.91 46.79 -21.08
C ILE A 67 -23.81 46.21 -20.19
N ASP A 68 -24.07 45.03 -19.61
CA ASP A 68 -23.12 44.19 -18.85
C ASP A 68 -22.83 42.87 -19.57
N GLY A 69 -22.78 42.94 -20.91
CA GLY A 69 -22.64 41.78 -21.80
C GLY A 69 -23.89 40.90 -21.92
N THR A 70 -24.75 40.86 -20.89
CA THR A 70 -25.96 40.01 -20.87
C THR A 70 -27.22 40.74 -20.43
N LEU A 71 -27.06 41.72 -19.52
CA LEU A 71 -28.16 42.50 -18.95
C LEU A 71 -28.14 43.92 -19.52
N CYS A 72 -29.32 44.54 -19.60
CA CYS A 72 -29.50 45.91 -20.08
C CYS A 72 -30.24 46.75 -19.03
N GLY A 73 -29.68 47.92 -18.71
CA GLY A 73 -30.30 48.92 -17.84
C GLY A 73 -29.98 48.79 -16.35
N ALA A 74 -30.17 49.90 -15.64
CA ALA A 74 -29.84 50.07 -14.22
C ALA A 74 -30.61 49.11 -13.29
N ASP A 75 -31.89 48.87 -13.57
CA ASP A 75 -32.73 47.99 -12.74
C ASP A 75 -32.28 46.51 -12.85
N ALA A 76 -31.92 46.06 -14.05
CA ALA A 76 -31.42 44.70 -14.29
C ALA A 76 -30.07 44.46 -13.60
N LEU A 77 -29.17 45.46 -13.64
CA LEU A 77 -27.89 45.42 -12.93
C LEU A 77 -28.08 45.29 -11.42
N LEU A 78 -28.99 46.08 -10.84
CA LEU A 78 -29.27 46.00 -9.41
C LEU A 78 -29.90 44.65 -9.04
N GLU A 79 -30.81 44.15 -9.87
CA GLU A 79 -31.43 42.85 -9.66
C GLU A 79 -30.41 41.71 -9.68
N ASN A 80 -29.40 41.77 -10.56
CA ASN A 80 -28.29 40.81 -10.55
C ASN A 80 -27.52 40.83 -9.22
N TRP A 81 -27.22 42.03 -8.69
CA TRP A 81 -26.61 42.16 -7.36
C TRP A 81 -27.50 41.60 -6.26
N ARG A 82 -28.83 41.81 -6.34
CA ARG A 82 -29.80 41.27 -5.40
C ARG A 82 -29.80 39.75 -5.42
N LEU A 83 -29.83 39.12 -6.61
CA LEU A 83 -29.79 37.66 -6.76
C LEU A 83 -28.46 37.09 -6.27
N LEU A 84 -27.34 37.75 -6.56
CA LEU A 84 -26.02 37.32 -6.10
C LEU A 84 -25.94 37.34 -4.56
N SER A 85 -26.44 38.39 -3.91
CA SER A 85 -26.53 38.48 -2.44
C SER A 85 -27.64 37.60 -1.83
N LEU A 86 -28.63 37.17 -2.62
CA LEU A 86 -29.70 36.28 -2.17
C LEU A 86 -29.23 34.82 -2.15
N TYR A 87 -28.50 34.41 -3.19
CA TYR A 87 -28.08 33.03 -3.34
C TYR A 87 -26.75 32.73 -2.67
N PHE A 88 -25.84 33.70 -2.58
CA PHE A 88 -24.55 33.52 -1.92
C PHE A 88 -24.47 34.31 -0.62
N GLY A 89 -23.80 33.74 0.39
CA GLY A 89 -23.50 34.39 1.66
C GLY A 89 -22.23 35.24 1.58
N ASP A 90 -22.04 36.15 2.55
CA ASP A 90 -20.81 36.93 2.77
C ASP A 90 -20.18 37.54 1.50
N VAL A 91 -21.01 38.02 0.59
CA VAL A 91 -20.57 38.60 -0.68
C VAL A 91 -19.69 39.82 -0.40
N GLN A 92 -18.46 39.77 -0.90
CA GLN A 92 -17.52 40.86 -0.76
C GLN A 92 -16.71 41.05 -2.04
N VAL A 93 -16.66 42.28 -2.54
CA VAL A 93 -15.85 42.67 -3.69
C VAL A 93 -14.77 43.65 -3.25
N LYS A 94 -13.51 43.27 -3.46
CA LYS A 94 -12.34 44.11 -3.19
C LYS A 94 -11.69 44.54 -4.49
N LEU A 95 -11.66 45.85 -4.74
CA LEU A 95 -10.83 46.43 -5.78
C LEU A 95 -9.35 46.29 -5.40
N LYS A 96 -8.55 45.70 -6.29
CA LYS A 96 -7.10 45.56 -6.12
C LYS A 96 -6.34 46.66 -6.84
N ARG A 97 -6.73 46.96 -8.06
CA ARG A 97 -6.17 48.03 -8.87
C ARG A 97 -7.21 48.51 -9.88
N LEU A 98 -7.09 49.76 -10.29
CA LEU A 98 -7.93 50.40 -11.30
C LEU A 98 -6.98 50.97 -12.35
N GLU A 99 -7.13 50.54 -13.60
CA GLU A 99 -6.19 50.82 -14.68
C GLU A 99 -6.95 51.13 -15.99
N ARG A 100 -6.36 51.92 -16.89
CA ARG A 100 -6.95 52.15 -18.21
C ARG A 100 -6.67 50.97 -19.13
N ASP A 101 -7.65 50.60 -19.95
CA ASP A 101 -7.58 49.45 -20.85
C ASP A 101 -7.38 49.88 -22.30
N GLY A 102 -6.20 50.46 -22.59
CA GLY A 102 -5.73 50.85 -23.93
C GLY A 102 -6.50 51.99 -24.63
N ASN A 103 -7.81 52.07 -24.41
CA ASN A 103 -8.71 53.12 -24.83
C ASN A 103 -8.80 54.19 -23.73
N VAL A 104 -8.67 55.45 -24.14
CA VAL A 104 -8.71 56.63 -23.25
C VAL A 104 -10.03 56.73 -22.48
N ASN A 105 -11.10 56.11 -23.00
CA ASN A 105 -12.45 56.12 -22.40
C ASN A 105 -12.84 54.79 -21.74
N SER A 106 -11.90 53.84 -21.59
CA SER A 106 -12.18 52.55 -20.94
C SER A 106 -11.33 52.37 -19.69
N LEU A 107 -11.99 52.03 -18.59
CA LEU A 107 -11.36 51.81 -17.29
C LEU A 107 -11.65 50.39 -16.80
N VAL A 108 -10.65 49.68 -16.31
CA VAL A 108 -10.78 48.31 -15.82
C VAL A 108 -10.33 48.24 -14.36
N GLY A 109 -11.25 47.85 -13.49
CA GLY A 109 -10.98 47.53 -12.10
C GLY A 109 -10.71 46.03 -11.96
N LYS A 110 -9.53 45.65 -11.47
CA LYS A 110 -9.20 44.27 -11.15
C LYS A 110 -9.64 43.97 -9.74
N THR A 111 -10.44 42.93 -9.56
CA THR A 111 -11.16 42.66 -8.32
C THR A 111 -10.79 41.29 -7.74
N MET A 112 -10.97 41.18 -6.43
CA MET A 112 -11.07 39.90 -5.74
C MET A 112 -12.48 39.82 -5.14
N THR A 113 -13.28 38.90 -5.65
CA THR A 113 -14.63 38.64 -5.18
C THR A 113 -14.59 37.42 -4.27
N SER A 114 -15.12 37.54 -3.05
CA SER A 114 -15.34 36.41 -2.17
C SER A 114 -16.81 36.23 -1.86
N LEU A 115 -17.26 34.99 -1.81
CA LEU A 115 -18.64 34.63 -1.49
C LEU A 115 -18.67 33.26 -0.81
N THR A 116 -19.66 33.05 0.03
CA THR A 116 -19.87 31.79 0.76
C THR A 116 -20.97 31.01 0.07
N VAL A 117 -20.71 29.74 -0.23
CA VAL A 117 -21.74 28.82 -0.75
C VAL A 117 -22.65 28.43 0.41
N THR A 118 -23.94 28.67 0.25
CA THR A 118 -24.98 28.35 1.22
C THR A 118 -25.91 27.27 0.69
N ASP A 119 -26.86 26.80 1.51
CA ASP A 119 -27.93 25.91 1.05
C ASP A 119 -28.73 26.54 -0.11
N LYS A 120 -29.01 27.85 -0.04
CA LYS A 120 -29.65 28.59 -1.14
C LYS A 120 -28.81 28.56 -2.41
N THR A 121 -27.49 28.66 -2.30
CA THR A 121 -26.59 28.53 -3.46
C THR A 121 -26.74 27.17 -4.10
N LEU A 122 -26.67 26.08 -3.32
CA LEU A 122 -26.73 24.72 -3.86
C LEU A 122 -28.09 24.44 -4.50
N ARG A 123 -29.18 24.89 -3.90
CA ARG A 123 -30.53 24.68 -4.45
C ARG A 123 -30.85 25.48 -5.71
N ASN A 124 -30.36 26.73 -5.80
CA ASN A 124 -30.77 27.64 -6.86
C ASN A 124 -29.71 27.84 -7.95
N VAL A 125 -28.43 27.70 -7.63
CA VAL A 125 -27.30 27.89 -8.57
C VAL A 125 -26.73 26.57 -9.05
N PHE A 126 -26.67 25.56 -8.18
CA PHE A 126 -26.15 24.23 -8.50
C PHE A 126 -27.17 23.09 -8.27
N PRO A 127 -28.40 23.20 -8.80
CA PRO A 127 -29.46 22.23 -8.49
C PRO A 127 -29.11 20.79 -8.90
N HIS A 128 -28.28 20.62 -9.92
CA HIS A 128 -27.79 19.32 -10.40
C HIS A 128 -26.88 18.59 -9.40
N LEU A 129 -26.32 19.32 -8.42
CA LEU A 129 -25.54 18.72 -7.35
C LEU A 129 -26.42 18.17 -6.22
N ILE A 130 -27.75 18.26 -6.36
CA ILE A 130 -28.74 17.69 -5.45
C ILE A 130 -29.49 16.63 -6.24
N SER A 131 -29.29 15.35 -5.88
CA SER A 131 -29.97 14.22 -6.52
C SER A 131 -30.94 13.59 -5.53
N SER A 132 -32.19 13.39 -5.93
CA SER A 132 -33.23 12.72 -5.11
C SER A 132 -33.41 13.29 -3.69
N GLY A 133 -33.14 14.58 -3.48
CA GLY A 133 -33.24 15.22 -2.16
C GLY A 133 -32.00 15.11 -1.29
N GLU A 134 -30.98 14.36 -1.74
CA GLU A 134 -29.69 14.22 -1.06
C GLU A 134 -28.62 15.10 -1.74
N LEU A 135 -27.75 15.68 -0.91
CA LEU A 135 -26.60 16.45 -1.39
C LEU A 135 -25.58 15.48 -1.98
N SER A 136 -25.17 15.71 -3.23
CA SER A 136 -24.04 14.98 -3.79
C SER A 136 -22.78 15.21 -2.93
N PRO A 137 -21.78 14.30 -3.00
CA PRO A 137 -20.51 14.50 -2.31
C PRO A 137 -19.85 15.84 -2.64
N LEU A 138 -20.05 16.35 -3.85
CA LEU A 138 -19.58 17.66 -4.27
C LEU A 138 -20.37 18.81 -3.61
N ALA A 139 -21.69 18.69 -3.50
CA ALA A 139 -22.54 19.67 -2.84
C ALA A 139 -22.21 19.79 -1.34
N LEU A 140 -22.02 18.66 -0.64
CA LEU A 140 -21.61 18.65 0.77
C LEU A 140 -20.27 19.38 0.98
N ARG A 141 -19.32 19.21 0.05
CA ARG A 141 -18.01 19.86 0.15
C ARG A 141 -18.02 21.32 -0.29
N LEU A 142 -18.92 21.73 -1.17
CA LEU A 142 -19.12 23.14 -1.50
C LEU A 142 -19.89 23.87 -0.40
N PHE A 143 -20.79 23.19 0.32
CA PHE A 143 -21.58 23.79 1.39
C PHE A 143 -20.70 24.49 2.43
N ASN A 144 -21.04 25.74 2.75
CA ASN A 144 -20.34 26.62 3.68
C ASN A 144 -18.87 26.93 3.31
N GLN A 145 -18.45 26.67 2.08
CA GLN A 145 -17.13 27.06 1.59
C GLN A 145 -17.11 28.50 1.10
N LYS A 146 -16.03 29.20 1.43
CA LYS A 146 -15.75 30.55 0.94
C LYS A 146 -14.96 30.49 -0.36
N LEU A 147 -15.63 30.78 -1.48
CA LEU A 147 -14.98 30.91 -2.78
C LEU A 147 -14.31 32.28 -2.87
N VAL A 148 -13.05 32.30 -3.27
CA VAL A 148 -12.29 33.54 -3.55
C VAL A 148 -11.88 33.51 -5.02
N MET A 149 -12.36 34.46 -5.79
CA MET A 149 -12.22 34.51 -7.25
C MET A 149 -11.60 35.83 -7.67
N ARG A 150 -10.72 35.77 -8.68
CA ARG A 150 -10.19 36.96 -9.33
C ARG A 150 -11.13 37.37 -10.45
N GLY A 151 -11.30 38.67 -10.62
CA GLY A 151 -12.15 39.21 -11.68
C GLY A 151 -11.70 40.56 -12.18
N SER A 152 -12.48 41.10 -13.10
CA SER A 152 -12.36 42.45 -13.60
C SER A 152 -13.72 43.06 -13.90
N VAL A 153 -13.86 44.35 -13.68
CA VAL A 153 -15.04 45.14 -14.10
C VAL A 153 -14.55 46.24 -15.03
N ARG A 154 -15.05 46.27 -16.27
CA ARG A 154 -14.76 47.28 -17.28
C ARG A 154 -15.85 48.34 -17.29
N PHE A 155 -15.46 49.60 -17.38
CA PHE A 155 -16.31 50.77 -17.50
C PHE A 155 -15.94 51.48 -18.80
N ASP A 156 -16.83 51.46 -19.79
CA ASP A 156 -16.67 52.30 -20.98
C ASP A 156 -17.48 53.59 -20.78
N TRP A 157 -16.78 54.71 -20.89
CA TRP A 157 -17.29 56.04 -20.64
C TRP A 157 -17.62 56.76 -21.94
N ASP A 158 -18.79 57.36 -22.01
CA ASP A 158 -19.11 58.32 -23.06
C ASP A 158 -18.93 59.76 -22.54
N ALA A 159 -17.94 60.45 -23.10
CA ALA A 159 -17.63 61.83 -22.74
C ALA A 159 -18.74 62.81 -23.13
N THR A 160 -19.59 62.47 -24.10
CA THR A 160 -20.67 63.36 -24.57
C THR A 160 -21.86 63.35 -23.63
N SER A 161 -22.31 62.17 -23.19
CA SER A 161 -23.37 62.02 -22.18
C SER A 161 -22.89 62.19 -20.74
N GLY A 162 -21.58 62.03 -20.50
CA GLY A 162 -21.01 62.02 -19.15
C GLY A 162 -21.47 60.81 -18.34
N ARG A 163 -21.66 59.65 -18.99
CA ARG A 163 -22.19 58.43 -18.38
C ARG A 163 -21.40 57.20 -18.81
N VAL A 164 -21.50 56.16 -17.99
CA VAL A 164 -21.01 54.81 -18.34
C VAL A 164 -22.01 54.15 -19.28
N VAL A 165 -21.57 53.81 -20.49
CA VAL A 165 -22.38 53.17 -21.53
C VAL A 165 -22.25 51.64 -21.53
N ARG A 166 -21.17 51.12 -20.95
CA ARG A 166 -20.96 49.68 -20.76
C ARG A 166 -20.25 49.42 -19.45
N LEU A 167 -20.79 48.47 -18.68
CA LEU A 167 -20.29 48.03 -17.39
C LEU A 167 -20.17 46.51 -17.44
N GLU A 168 -19.00 45.96 -17.77
CA GLU A 168 -18.84 44.52 -18.02
C GLU A 168 -18.05 43.83 -16.90
N SER A 169 -18.65 42.84 -16.24
CA SER A 169 -18.04 42.08 -15.15
C SER A 169 -17.60 40.67 -15.58
N ASN A 170 -16.34 40.32 -15.33
CA ASN A 170 -15.79 38.98 -15.60
C ASN A 170 -15.16 38.41 -14.33
N VAL A 171 -15.50 37.16 -13.99
CA VAL A 171 -15.01 36.46 -12.79
C VAL A 171 -14.53 35.05 -13.17
N ASP A 172 -13.31 34.71 -12.75
CA ASP A 172 -12.74 33.38 -12.97
C ASP A 172 -13.17 32.40 -11.88
N LEU A 173 -14.38 31.85 -12.03
CA LEU A 173 -14.89 30.79 -11.16
C LEU A 173 -14.20 29.45 -11.43
N LEU A 174 -13.81 29.18 -12.68
CA LEU A 174 -13.31 27.88 -13.11
C LEU A 174 -11.98 27.55 -12.43
N SER A 175 -11.05 28.50 -12.36
CA SER A 175 -9.78 28.32 -11.63
C SER A 175 -10.01 28.06 -10.12
N THR A 176 -11.01 28.70 -9.52
CA THR A 176 -11.35 28.50 -8.11
C THR A 176 -11.93 27.11 -7.88
N MET A 177 -12.82 26.65 -8.77
CA MET A 177 -13.38 25.29 -8.73
C MET A 177 -12.29 24.23 -8.96
N LEU A 178 -11.38 24.42 -9.92
CA LEU A 178 -10.27 23.50 -10.17
C LEU A 178 -9.32 23.38 -8.96
N LYS A 179 -9.04 24.48 -8.25
CA LYS A 179 -8.22 24.42 -7.02
C LYS A 179 -8.91 23.64 -5.91
N LEU A 180 -10.22 23.84 -5.74
CA LEU A 180 -11.00 23.11 -4.73
C LEU A 180 -11.11 21.62 -5.08
N LEU A 181 -11.33 21.29 -6.35
CA LEU A 181 -11.42 19.92 -6.87
C LEU A 181 -10.06 19.22 -6.96
N GLY A 182 -8.96 19.94 -7.19
CA GLY A 182 -7.61 19.38 -7.22
C GLY A 182 -7.19 18.84 -5.85
N ASN A 183 -7.47 19.61 -4.79
CA ASN A 183 -7.27 19.17 -3.41
C ASN A 183 -8.13 17.94 -3.04
N LEU A 184 -9.26 17.71 -3.73
CA LEU A 184 -10.15 16.57 -3.48
C LEU A 184 -9.46 15.24 -3.78
N LYS A 185 -8.76 15.14 -4.91
CA LYS A 185 -8.03 13.92 -5.29
C LYS A 185 -6.93 13.55 -4.28
N ASP A 186 -6.33 14.54 -3.64
CA ASP A 186 -5.25 14.34 -2.67
C ASP A 186 -5.79 14.01 -1.27
N VAL A 187 -7.03 14.41 -0.96
CA VAL A 187 -7.74 13.98 0.25
C VAL A 187 -8.30 12.56 0.07
N GLU A 188 -8.84 12.22 -1.10
CA GLU A 188 -9.30 10.86 -1.41
C GLU A 188 -8.15 9.85 -1.38
N ARG A 189 -6.99 10.20 -1.93
CA ARG A 189 -5.79 9.35 -1.85
C ARG A 189 -5.31 9.13 -0.41
N ARG A 190 -5.37 10.16 0.44
CA ARG A 190 -5.01 10.03 1.86
C ARG A 190 -5.97 9.11 2.60
N LYS A 191 -7.28 9.29 2.39
CA LYS A 191 -8.28 8.42 3.02
C LYS A 191 -8.13 6.96 2.58
N TYR A 192 -7.88 6.72 1.29
CA TYR A 192 -7.64 5.35 0.81
C TYR A 192 -6.36 4.73 1.38
N ALA A 193 -5.31 5.53 1.60
CA ALA A 193 -4.09 5.08 2.25
C ALA A 193 -4.33 4.74 3.73
N GLU A 194 -5.08 5.56 4.45
CA GLU A 194 -5.48 5.32 5.84
C GLU A 194 -6.32 4.04 5.98
N ASP A 195 -7.34 3.86 5.11
CA ASP A 195 -8.17 2.66 5.09
C ASP A 195 -7.34 1.39 4.76
N LEU A 196 -6.33 1.51 3.90
CA LEU A 196 -5.42 0.40 3.56
C LEU A 196 -4.47 0.07 4.72
N ASP A 197 -3.93 1.09 5.38
CA ASP A 197 -3.05 0.91 6.54
C ASP A 197 -3.82 0.26 7.72
N GLU A 198 -5.07 0.66 7.95
CA GLU A 198 -5.95 0.02 8.94
C GLU A 198 -6.23 -1.45 8.59
N GLY A 199 -6.47 -1.75 7.31
CA GLY A 199 -6.62 -3.13 6.82
C GLY A 199 -5.35 -3.97 6.98
N ILE A 200 -4.17 -3.40 6.70
CA ILE A 200 -2.88 -4.08 6.90
C ILE A 200 -2.66 -4.37 8.38
N GLN A 201 -2.93 -3.40 9.27
CA GLN A 201 -2.78 -3.58 10.71
C GLN A 201 -3.73 -4.68 11.22
N SER A 202 -4.99 -4.67 10.79
CA SER A 202 -5.95 -5.71 11.15
C SER A 202 -5.50 -7.10 10.70
N LEU A 203 -4.95 -7.22 9.48
CA LEU A 203 -4.43 -8.50 8.97
C LEU A 203 -3.18 -8.95 9.72
N GLN A 204 -2.30 -8.02 10.12
CA GLN A 204 -1.12 -8.33 10.94
C GLN A 204 -1.53 -8.83 12.33
N ASP A 205 -2.51 -8.18 12.95
CA ASP A 205 -3.05 -8.60 14.24
C ASP A 205 -3.73 -9.98 14.14
N GLU A 206 -4.47 -10.25 13.06
CA GLU A 206 -5.08 -11.55 12.80
C GLU A 206 -4.03 -12.65 12.55
N ILE A 207 -2.97 -12.37 11.78
CA ILE A 207 -1.85 -13.30 11.59
C ILE A 207 -1.19 -13.58 12.94
N GLN A 208 -0.95 -12.55 13.75
CA GLN A 208 -0.34 -12.73 15.06
C GLN A 208 -1.24 -13.57 15.98
N ASP A 209 -2.54 -13.31 16.02
CA ASP A 209 -3.49 -14.10 16.80
C ASP A 209 -3.54 -15.55 16.32
N LEU A 210 -3.61 -15.80 15.01
CA LEU A 210 -3.58 -17.13 14.42
C LEU A 210 -2.26 -17.87 14.71
N GLU A 211 -1.12 -17.18 14.69
CA GLU A 211 0.16 -17.76 15.09
C GLU A 211 0.19 -18.11 16.58
N THR A 212 -0.36 -17.25 17.43
CA THR A 212 -0.46 -17.49 18.88
C THR A 212 -1.42 -18.65 19.17
N HIS A 213 -2.53 -18.71 18.43
CA HIS A 213 -3.50 -19.79 18.47
C HIS A 213 -2.88 -21.11 18.00
N ARG A 214 -2.12 -21.09 16.90
CA ARG A 214 -1.34 -22.25 16.43
C ARG A 214 -0.32 -22.69 17.47
N GLN A 215 0.42 -21.79 18.10
CA GLN A 215 1.36 -22.14 19.17
C GLN A 215 0.65 -22.71 20.41
N CYS A 216 -0.53 -22.19 20.76
CA CYS A 216 -1.37 -22.75 21.83
C CYS A 216 -1.92 -24.12 21.46
N ILE A 217 -2.38 -24.34 20.22
CA ILE A 217 -2.80 -25.64 19.72
C ILE A 217 -1.61 -26.59 19.73
N LEU A 218 -0.44 -26.20 19.24
CA LEU A 218 0.77 -27.04 19.28
C LEU A 218 1.17 -27.39 20.72
N ARG A 219 0.94 -26.49 21.69
CA ARG A 219 1.17 -26.76 23.13
C ARG A 219 0.08 -27.60 23.79
N ARG A 220 -1.15 -27.60 23.27
CA ARG A 220 -2.34 -28.25 23.86
C ARG A 220 -2.85 -29.44 23.03
N ALA A 221 -2.23 -29.72 21.89
CA ALA A 221 -2.59 -30.85 21.05
C ALA A 221 -2.38 -32.13 21.85
N PRO A 222 -3.32 -33.08 21.81
CA PRO A 222 -3.10 -34.39 22.38
C PRO A 222 -1.88 -35.01 21.69
N THR A 223 -1.06 -35.73 22.47
CA THR A 223 -0.06 -36.71 22.04
C THR A 223 -0.70 -37.88 21.28
N ASN A 224 -1.50 -37.60 20.24
CA ASN A 224 -1.73 -38.57 19.18
C ASN A 224 -0.67 -38.30 18.13
N GLU A 225 0.44 -39.03 18.24
CA GLU A 225 1.50 -39.10 17.23
C GLU A 225 0.81 -39.43 15.89
N ASN A 226 0.71 -38.45 14.99
CA ASN A 226 0.21 -38.65 13.64
C ASN A 226 1.40 -38.49 12.69
N VAL A 227 1.47 -39.34 11.66
CA VAL A 227 2.55 -39.36 10.67
C VAL A 227 2.84 -37.98 10.06
N TRP A 228 1.83 -37.12 9.94
CA TRP A 228 1.98 -35.73 9.47
C TRP A 228 2.87 -34.89 10.39
N ILE A 229 2.66 -34.98 11.71
CA ILE A 229 3.45 -34.25 12.71
C ILE A 229 4.89 -34.78 12.68
N VAL A 230 5.06 -36.11 12.70
CA VAL A 230 6.37 -36.76 12.62
C VAL A 230 7.11 -36.34 11.35
N ALA A 231 6.46 -36.35 10.18
CA ALA A 231 7.10 -35.96 8.93
C ALA A 231 7.50 -34.49 8.90
N THR A 232 6.64 -33.57 9.36
CA THR A 232 6.99 -32.14 9.41
C THR A 232 8.15 -31.86 10.37
N GLU A 233 8.16 -32.53 11.52
CA GLU A 233 9.22 -32.38 12.53
C GLU A 233 10.54 -33.00 12.05
N TYR A 234 10.48 -34.12 11.33
CA TYR A 234 11.65 -34.72 10.68
C TYR A 234 12.35 -33.71 9.77
N PHE A 235 11.61 -33.07 8.84
CA PHE A 235 12.21 -32.07 7.95
C PHE A 235 12.70 -30.82 8.67
N ARG A 236 12.06 -30.43 9.78
CA ARG A 236 12.54 -29.32 10.62
C ARG A 236 13.90 -29.65 11.24
N LEU A 237 14.06 -30.86 11.79
CA LEU A 237 15.27 -31.30 12.47
C LEU A 237 16.44 -31.60 11.52
N PHE A 238 16.17 -32.16 10.35
CA PHE A 238 17.19 -32.53 9.36
C PHE A 238 17.37 -31.49 8.25
N ARG A 239 16.78 -30.30 8.40
CA ARG A 239 16.84 -29.21 7.40
C ARG A 239 18.24 -28.93 6.92
N HIS A 240 19.23 -28.94 7.81
CA HIS A 240 20.63 -28.67 7.46
C HIS A 240 21.53 -29.90 7.66
N GLY A 241 20.96 -31.11 7.57
CA GLY A 241 21.65 -32.37 7.80
C GLY A 241 21.84 -32.71 9.29
N TYR A 242 22.91 -33.45 9.60
CA TYR A 242 23.27 -33.85 10.95
C TYR A 242 23.73 -32.66 11.80
N MET A 243 23.18 -32.56 13.02
CA MET A 243 23.52 -31.54 14.01
C MET A 243 24.21 -32.19 15.18
N ALA A 244 25.51 -31.96 15.34
CA ALA A 244 26.28 -32.51 16.45
C ALA A 244 25.61 -32.20 17.81
N PRO A 245 25.71 -33.12 18.80
CA PRO A 245 25.14 -32.89 20.10
C PRO A 245 25.70 -31.58 20.67
N ALA A 246 24.82 -30.71 21.16
CA ALA A 246 25.25 -29.49 21.81
C ALA A 246 26.02 -29.88 23.08
N MET A 247 27.35 -29.73 23.05
CA MET A 247 28.15 -29.74 24.25
C MET A 247 27.68 -28.57 25.09
N GLY A 248 26.88 -28.84 26.12
CA GLY A 248 26.56 -27.85 27.13
C GLY A 248 27.88 -27.24 27.66
N PRO A 249 27.92 -25.95 28.01
CA PRO A 249 29.13 -25.35 28.55
C PRO A 249 29.57 -26.17 29.77
N THR A 250 30.78 -26.72 29.70
CA THR A 250 31.50 -27.27 30.85
C THR A 250 31.65 -26.15 31.87
N GLU A 251 30.73 -26.10 32.83
CA GLU A 251 30.90 -25.29 34.03
C GLU A 251 32.10 -25.84 34.79
N SER A 252 33.19 -25.09 34.66
CA SER A 252 34.37 -25.27 35.48
C SER A 252 34.01 -24.87 36.91
N SER A 253 34.11 -25.86 37.81
CA SER A 253 34.35 -25.73 39.25
C SER A 253 33.17 -26.01 40.19
N SER A 254 33.14 -27.22 40.75
CA SER A 254 33.52 -27.36 42.16
C SER A 254 33.90 -28.82 42.47
N ARG A 255 35.01 -28.97 43.20
CA ARG A 255 35.49 -30.24 43.73
C ARG A 255 34.59 -30.65 44.90
N ILE A 256 34.06 -31.88 44.86
CA ILE A 256 34.05 -32.93 45.90
C ILE A 256 32.92 -33.93 45.58
N ALA A 257 33.23 -35.22 45.72
CA ALA A 257 32.36 -36.42 45.72
C ALA A 257 32.27 -37.27 44.43
N ASN A 258 33.24 -38.19 44.33
CA ASN A 258 33.06 -39.65 44.29
C ASN A 258 32.45 -40.35 43.05
N LEU A 259 33.35 -41.08 42.35
CA LEU A 259 33.29 -42.53 42.07
C LEU A 259 31.97 -43.14 41.58
N ILE A 260 31.42 -42.69 40.45
CA ILE A 260 30.73 -43.55 39.47
C ILE A 260 30.95 -42.93 38.08
N PRO A 261 31.49 -43.62 37.07
CA PRO A 261 31.36 -43.17 35.69
C PRO A 261 29.89 -43.29 35.31
N ARG A 262 29.11 -42.23 35.52
CA ARG A 262 27.80 -42.12 34.86
C ARG A 262 28.09 -41.78 33.40
N PRO A 263 27.60 -42.55 32.42
CA PRO A 263 27.70 -42.11 31.03
C PRO A 263 26.90 -40.81 30.95
N GLN A 264 27.60 -39.70 30.74
CA GLN A 264 26.98 -38.44 30.35
C GLN A 264 26.20 -38.75 29.07
N ARG A 265 24.87 -38.89 29.20
CA ARG A 265 24.00 -39.10 28.05
C ARG A 265 23.98 -37.78 27.30
N GLU A 266 24.86 -37.65 26.33
CA GLU A 266 24.80 -36.61 25.31
C GLU A 266 23.40 -36.73 24.67
N SER A 267 22.49 -35.81 25.01
CA SER A 267 21.15 -35.79 24.41
C SER A 267 21.32 -35.26 22.99
N HIS A 268 21.14 -36.16 22.03
CA HIS A 268 21.21 -35.85 20.62
C HIS A 268 19.79 -35.69 20.11
N ALA A 269 19.31 -34.45 20.03
CA ALA A 269 17.90 -34.15 19.74
C ALA A 269 17.36 -34.86 18.49
N GLN A 270 18.18 -35.02 17.45
CA GLN A 270 17.81 -35.77 16.25
C GLN A 270 17.70 -37.29 16.51
N LEU A 271 18.58 -37.88 17.33
CA LEU A 271 18.53 -39.30 17.68
C LEU A 271 17.35 -39.60 18.61
N ASP A 272 17.15 -38.75 19.61
CA ASP A 272 16.07 -38.86 20.58
C ASP A 272 14.71 -38.77 19.86
N PHE A 273 14.59 -37.87 18.88
CA PHE A 273 13.43 -37.79 18.00
C PHE A 273 13.19 -39.05 17.17
N LEU A 274 14.23 -39.58 16.50
CA LEU A 274 14.09 -40.82 15.71
C LEU A 274 13.68 -42.00 16.61
N LYS A 275 14.28 -42.12 17.80
CA LYS A 275 13.92 -43.15 18.80
C LYS A 275 12.50 -43.03 19.32
N ALA A 276 11.99 -41.81 19.47
CA ALA A 276 10.63 -41.58 19.92
C ALA A 276 9.61 -41.95 18.83
N THR A 277 9.89 -41.60 17.56
CA THR A 277 8.89 -41.56 16.49
C THR A 277 8.97 -42.70 15.47
N MET A 278 10.09 -43.42 15.42
CA MET A 278 10.29 -44.53 14.48
C MET A 278 10.34 -45.87 15.21
N ALA A 279 10.00 -46.94 14.48
CA ALA A 279 10.18 -48.30 14.97
C ALA A 279 11.69 -48.61 15.11
N PRO A 280 12.11 -49.44 16.08
CA PRO A 280 13.52 -49.79 16.27
C PRO A 280 14.19 -50.41 15.03
N ASP A 281 13.39 -51.08 14.19
CA ASP A 281 13.77 -51.74 12.94
C ASP A 281 13.38 -50.94 11.69
N VAL A 282 13.14 -49.62 11.83
CA VAL A 282 12.83 -48.74 10.70
C VAL A 282 13.90 -48.86 9.62
N THR A 283 13.47 -48.98 8.36
CA THR A 283 14.39 -49.14 7.24
C THR A 283 14.11 -48.13 6.13
N ASP A 284 15.18 -47.73 5.43
CA ASP A 284 15.10 -46.97 4.18
C ASP A 284 15.27 -47.82 2.91
N GLY A 285 15.21 -49.15 3.09
CA GLY A 285 15.49 -50.16 2.07
C GLY A 285 16.96 -50.59 1.98
N PHE A 286 17.89 -49.85 2.60
CA PHE A 286 19.34 -50.11 2.57
C PHE A 286 19.94 -50.22 3.96
N VAL A 287 19.55 -49.35 4.89
CA VAL A 287 19.93 -49.38 6.29
C VAL A 287 18.74 -49.75 7.17
N CYS A 288 19.00 -50.33 8.34
CA CYS A 288 18.00 -50.73 9.31
C CYS A 288 18.36 -50.15 10.69
N GLY A 289 17.37 -49.56 11.34
CA GLY A 289 17.47 -48.94 12.66
C GLY A 289 17.68 -47.43 12.64
N VAL A 290 17.24 -46.80 13.73
CA VAL A 290 17.30 -45.35 13.93
C VAL A 290 18.73 -44.82 14.00
N GLU A 291 19.66 -45.60 14.58
CA GLU A 291 21.08 -45.27 14.60
C GLU A 291 21.68 -45.25 13.19
N ALA A 292 21.31 -46.19 12.33
CA ALA A 292 21.83 -46.27 10.97
C ALA A 292 21.29 -45.14 10.08
N LEU A 293 20.02 -44.73 10.29
CA LEU A 293 19.46 -43.53 9.65
C LEU A 293 20.18 -42.26 10.07
N LEU A 294 20.56 -42.14 11.34
CA LEU A 294 21.31 -40.98 11.81
C LEU A 294 22.74 -40.96 11.29
N GLU A 295 23.43 -42.10 11.29
CA GLU A 295 24.77 -42.21 10.69
C GLU A 295 24.73 -41.89 9.19
N HIS A 296 23.66 -42.24 8.47
CA HIS A 296 23.49 -41.79 7.09
C HIS A 296 23.49 -40.25 6.96
N TRP A 297 22.73 -39.54 7.80
CA TRP A 297 22.75 -38.07 7.81
C TRP A 297 24.11 -37.49 8.17
N LYS A 298 24.82 -38.15 9.08
CA LYS A 298 26.18 -37.77 9.46
C LYS A 298 27.15 -37.91 8.28
N LEU A 299 27.05 -38.98 7.50
CA LEU A 299 27.83 -39.15 6.26
C LEU A 299 27.47 -38.07 5.24
N VAL A 300 26.19 -37.76 5.04
CA VAL A 300 25.76 -36.67 4.13
C VAL A 300 26.39 -35.34 4.55
N SER A 301 26.31 -34.98 5.84
CA SER A 301 26.89 -33.73 6.36
C SER A 301 28.41 -33.72 6.43
N GLN A 302 29.06 -34.89 6.50
CA GLN A 302 30.51 -35.00 6.44
C GLN A 302 31.02 -34.88 5.01
N TYR A 303 30.33 -35.49 4.05
CA TYR A 303 30.79 -35.55 2.66
C TYR A 303 30.41 -34.34 1.85
N PHE A 304 29.25 -33.73 2.12
CA PHE A 304 28.75 -32.55 1.43
C PHE A 304 28.69 -31.35 2.35
N SER A 305 28.99 -30.17 1.83
CA SER A 305 28.84 -28.91 2.58
C SER A 305 27.54 -28.20 2.24
N ASP A 306 27.10 -27.30 3.12
CA ASP A 306 25.90 -26.48 2.95
C ASP A 306 24.65 -27.28 2.55
N VAL A 307 24.43 -28.39 3.27
CA VAL A 307 23.26 -29.25 3.13
C VAL A 307 22.02 -28.44 3.50
N ASN A 308 21.03 -28.40 2.61
CA ASN A 308 19.72 -27.81 2.87
C ASN A 308 18.61 -28.69 2.29
N VAL A 309 17.65 -29.06 3.11
CA VAL A 309 16.53 -29.94 2.78
C VAL A 309 15.23 -29.18 2.95
N GLU A 310 14.50 -28.99 1.86
CA GLU A 310 13.25 -28.25 1.83
C GLU A 310 12.07 -29.16 1.52
N LEU A 311 11.10 -29.21 2.43
CA LEU A 311 9.80 -29.83 2.19
C LEU A 311 8.97 -28.91 1.27
N LYS A 312 8.56 -29.42 0.10
CA LYS A 312 7.72 -28.67 -0.86
C LYS A 312 6.26 -29.07 -0.80
N ARG A 313 5.99 -30.36 -0.63
CA ARG A 313 4.63 -30.90 -0.56
C ARG A 313 4.63 -32.15 0.32
N LEU A 314 3.54 -32.36 1.03
CA LEU A 314 3.30 -33.53 1.84
C LEU A 314 1.89 -34.04 1.51
N GLU A 315 1.78 -35.29 1.08
CA GLU A 315 0.54 -35.87 0.58
C GLU A 315 0.41 -37.34 0.98
N GLU A 316 -0.81 -37.78 1.30
CA GLU A 316 -1.10 -39.18 1.60
C GLU A 316 -1.30 -39.94 0.29
N VAL A 317 -0.50 -40.97 0.05
CA VAL A 317 -0.48 -41.73 -1.21
C VAL A 317 -1.12 -43.11 -1.09
N ALA A 318 -1.28 -43.60 0.14
CA ALA A 318 -2.02 -44.80 0.52
C ALA A 318 -2.37 -44.68 2.00
N PRO A 319 -3.35 -45.46 2.52
CA PRO A 319 -3.62 -45.51 3.95
C PRO A 319 -2.33 -45.75 4.74
N ASP A 320 -2.12 -44.95 5.78
CA ASP A 320 -0.92 -44.99 6.63
C ASP A 320 0.40 -44.76 5.86
N SER A 321 0.35 -44.11 4.70
CA SER A 321 1.55 -43.83 3.93
C SER A 321 1.60 -42.43 3.35
N LEU A 322 2.59 -41.68 3.82
CA LEU A 322 2.79 -40.28 3.51
C LEU A 322 3.99 -40.10 2.58
N LEU A 323 3.81 -39.36 1.49
CA LEU A 323 4.87 -38.99 0.56
C LEU A 323 5.20 -37.50 0.71
N ALA A 324 6.46 -37.22 1.00
CA ALA A 324 7.01 -35.89 1.02
C ALA A 324 7.77 -35.63 -0.28
N THR A 325 7.44 -34.56 -1.00
CA THR A 325 8.26 -34.05 -2.10
C THR A 325 9.25 -33.04 -1.56
N THR A 326 10.54 -33.23 -1.85
CA THR A 326 11.62 -32.43 -1.29
C THR A 326 12.51 -31.83 -2.37
N VAL A 327 13.19 -30.74 -2.02
CA VAL A 327 14.32 -30.20 -2.76
C VAL A 327 15.52 -30.22 -1.83
N VAL A 328 16.57 -30.95 -2.21
CA VAL A 328 17.80 -31.08 -1.45
C VAL A 328 18.90 -30.32 -2.18
N SER A 329 19.53 -29.37 -1.51
CA SER A 329 20.68 -28.63 -2.03
C SER A 329 21.92 -29.03 -1.26
N VAL A 330 23.00 -29.31 -1.99
CA VAL A 330 24.31 -29.66 -1.41
C VAL A 330 25.42 -29.02 -2.24
N THR A 331 26.55 -28.74 -1.61
CA THR A 331 27.74 -28.20 -2.30
C THR A 331 28.81 -29.28 -2.38
N ILE A 332 29.31 -29.51 -3.60
CA ILE A 332 30.44 -30.42 -3.85
C ILE A 332 31.72 -29.68 -3.52
N THR A 333 32.52 -30.24 -2.61
CA THR A 333 33.80 -29.68 -2.16
C THR A 333 34.94 -30.64 -2.49
N ASP A 334 36.18 -30.23 -2.22
CA ASP A 334 37.35 -31.11 -2.28
C ASP A 334 37.18 -32.35 -1.42
N ASN A 335 36.58 -32.19 -0.24
CA ASN A 335 36.26 -33.32 0.63
C ASN A 335 35.24 -34.27 -0.03
N THR A 336 34.21 -33.73 -0.69
CA THR A 336 33.26 -34.53 -1.46
C THR A 336 33.95 -35.32 -2.56
N LEU A 337 34.88 -34.70 -3.31
CA LEU A 337 35.64 -35.39 -4.35
C LEU A 337 36.48 -36.53 -3.77
N CYS A 338 37.19 -36.28 -2.65
CA CYS A 338 37.99 -37.31 -1.99
C CYS A 338 37.17 -38.47 -1.40
N GLN A 339 36.01 -38.17 -0.80
CA GLN A 339 35.21 -39.16 -0.07
C GLN A 339 34.16 -39.86 -0.94
N VAL A 340 33.62 -39.20 -1.98
CA VAL A 340 32.52 -39.71 -2.80
C VAL A 340 32.99 -40.10 -4.20
N PHE A 341 33.95 -39.36 -4.77
CA PHE A 341 34.47 -39.61 -6.12
C PHE A 341 36.00 -39.79 -6.12
N PRO A 342 36.56 -40.69 -5.29
CA PRO A 342 38.01 -40.78 -5.06
C PRO A 342 38.80 -41.02 -6.35
N HIS A 343 38.21 -41.73 -7.32
CA HIS A 343 38.82 -42.01 -8.63
C HIS A 343 38.99 -40.76 -9.52
N LEU A 344 38.32 -39.65 -9.22
CA LEU A 344 38.51 -38.37 -9.90
C LEU A 344 39.69 -37.57 -9.33
N VAL A 345 40.30 -38.03 -8.24
CA VAL A 345 41.48 -37.44 -7.60
C VAL A 345 42.68 -38.36 -7.85
N GLY A 346 43.60 -37.92 -8.71
CA GLY A 346 44.81 -38.66 -9.04
C GLY A 346 45.87 -38.62 -7.94
N GLU A 347 46.92 -39.43 -8.09
CA GLU A 347 48.06 -39.46 -7.18
C GLU A 347 48.69 -38.06 -7.03
N GLY A 348 48.90 -37.62 -5.79
CA GLY A 348 49.37 -36.26 -5.47
C GLY A 348 48.26 -35.20 -5.35
N GLY A 349 46.98 -35.59 -5.35
CA GLY A 349 45.84 -34.68 -5.11
C GLY A 349 45.39 -33.90 -6.35
N ARG A 350 45.84 -34.30 -7.55
CA ARG A 350 45.44 -33.64 -8.80
C ARG A 350 44.04 -34.08 -9.21
N VAL A 351 43.11 -33.14 -9.28
CA VAL A 351 41.72 -33.41 -9.68
C VAL A 351 41.63 -33.55 -11.21
N SER A 352 40.85 -34.52 -11.68
CA SER A 352 40.55 -34.74 -13.09
C SER A 352 39.70 -33.58 -13.68
N PRO A 353 39.67 -33.39 -15.01
CA PRO A 353 38.84 -32.36 -15.63
C PRO A 353 37.35 -32.45 -15.27
N LEU A 354 36.82 -33.67 -15.09
CA LEU A 354 35.45 -33.90 -14.64
C LEU A 354 35.28 -33.55 -13.16
N GLY A 355 36.27 -33.87 -12.31
CA GLY A 355 36.26 -33.46 -10.90
C GLY A 355 36.30 -31.93 -10.74
N GLU A 356 37.06 -31.21 -11.57
CA GLU A 356 37.09 -29.74 -11.56
C GLU A 356 35.76 -29.12 -12.00
N LYS A 357 35.02 -29.75 -12.94
CA LYS A 357 33.65 -29.32 -13.29
C LYS A 357 32.68 -29.47 -12.10
N LEU A 358 32.84 -30.52 -11.30
CA LEU A 358 32.00 -30.79 -10.13
C LEU A 358 32.39 -29.93 -8.91
N ARG A 359 33.67 -29.56 -8.80
CA ARG A 359 34.22 -28.83 -7.64
C ARG A 359 33.53 -27.49 -7.43
N SER A 360 33.21 -27.19 -6.17
CA SER A 360 32.58 -25.94 -5.72
C SER A 360 31.21 -25.66 -6.37
N GLN A 361 30.58 -26.66 -6.97
CA GLN A 361 29.24 -26.53 -7.53
C GLN A 361 28.18 -26.81 -6.47
N ARG A 362 27.11 -26.02 -6.52
CA ARG A 362 25.89 -26.26 -5.76
C ARG A 362 24.93 -27.11 -6.59
N VAL A 363 24.66 -28.32 -6.12
CA VAL A 363 23.76 -29.26 -6.78
C VAL A 363 22.39 -29.19 -6.12
N VAL A 364 21.36 -29.01 -6.93
CA VAL A 364 19.96 -29.01 -6.48
C VAL A 364 19.30 -30.30 -6.98
N LEU A 365 18.98 -31.17 -6.03
CA LEU A 365 18.40 -32.50 -6.24
C LEU A 365 16.91 -32.45 -5.91
N ARG A 366 16.06 -32.94 -6.81
CA ARG A 366 14.65 -33.18 -6.49
C ARG A 366 14.52 -34.54 -5.84
N GLY A 367 13.84 -34.61 -4.70
CA GLY A 367 13.72 -35.83 -3.93
C GLY A 367 12.30 -36.14 -3.50
N SER A 368 12.15 -37.35 -2.98
CA SER A 368 10.94 -37.79 -2.31
C SER A 368 11.27 -38.66 -1.11
N VAL A 369 10.54 -38.48 -0.02
CA VAL A 369 10.65 -39.32 1.18
C VAL A 369 9.29 -39.92 1.50
N ARG A 370 9.23 -41.24 1.61
CA ARG A 370 8.02 -41.97 1.96
C ARG A 370 8.09 -42.44 3.41
N PHE A 371 7.08 -42.09 4.18
CA PHE A 371 6.85 -42.58 5.54
C PHE A 371 5.73 -43.63 5.49
N ALA A 372 5.99 -44.84 5.96
CA ALA A 372 4.95 -45.82 6.26
C ALA A 372 4.72 -45.84 7.76
N TRP A 373 3.46 -45.66 8.15
CA TRP A 373 3.02 -45.48 9.51
C TRP A 373 2.39 -46.77 10.04
N ASP A 374 2.60 -47.03 11.33
CA ASP A 374 1.85 -48.03 12.08
C ASP A 374 0.95 -47.31 13.08
N ALA A 375 -0.35 -47.28 12.77
CA ALA A 375 -1.36 -46.68 13.63
C ALA A 375 -1.51 -47.39 14.98
N SER A 376 -1.12 -48.67 15.08
CA SER A 376 -1.19 -49.44 16.33
C SER A 376 -0.01 -49.15 17.26
N MET A 377 1.17 -48.88 16.70
CA MET A 377 2.39 -48.59 17.46
C MET A 377 2.68 -47.09 17.62
N GLY A 378 1.98 -46.23 16.86
CA GLY A 378 2.24 -44.79 16.84
C GLY A 378 3.60 -44.46 16.24
N ARG A 379 4.11 -45.26 15.29
CA ARG A 379 5.51 -45.17 14.82
C ARG A 379 5.66 -45.32 13.32
N VAL A 380 6.73 -44.75 12.79
CA VAL A 380 7.15 -44.96 11.39
C VAL A 380 7.87 -46.30 11.28
N LEU A 381 7.32 -47.22 10.48
CA LEU A 381 7.92 -48.52 10.16
C LEU A 381 8.96 -48.44 9.04
N ARG A 382 8.74 -47.53 8.08
CA ARG A 382 9.57 -47.43 6.89
C ARG A 382 9.77 -45.98 6.48
N HIS A 383 11.01 -45.65 6.16
CA HIS A 383 11.45 -44.31 5.80
C HIS A 383 12.26 -44.39 4.49
N GLU A 384 11.62 -44.36 3.33
CA GLU A 384 12.31 -44.50 2.04
C GLU A 384 12.59 -43.13 1.41
N SER A 385 13.88 -42.76 1.31
CA SER A 385 14.32 -41.54 0.63
C SER A 385 14.95 -41.83 -0.73
N LYS A 386 14.59 -41.04 -1.74
CA LYS A 386 15.14 -41.06 -3.11
C LYS A 386 15.41 -39.64 -3.59
N VAL A 387 16.46 -39.45 -4.37
CA VAL A 387 16.75 -38.19 -5.06
C VAL A 387 17.07 -38.41 -6.53
N ASP A 388 16.88 -37.38 -7.36
CA ASP A 388 17.32 -37.35 -8.75
C ASP A 388 18.68 -36.65 -8.86
N GLY A 389 19.75 -37.44 -8.87
CA GLY A 389 21.11 -36.97 -9.16
C GLY A 389 21.44 -36.88 -10.64
N LEU A 390 20.70 -37.57 -11.51
CA LEU A 390 21.01 -37.62 -12.94
C LEU A 390 20.76 -36.27 -13.60
N THR A 391 19.58 -35.68 -13.38
CA THR A 391 19.21 -34.41 -14.02
C THR A 391 20.23 -33.29 -13.77
N PRO A 392 20.59 -32.95 -12.51
CA PRO A 392 21.50 -31.83 -12.27
C PRO A 392 22.95 -32.14 -12.67
N VAL A 393 23.42 -33.39 -12.54
CA VAL A 393 24.78 -33.73 -12.96
C VAL A 393 24.90 -33.77 -14.48
N LEU A 394 23.88 -34.25 -15.20
CA LEU A 394 23.86 -34.21 -16.66
C LEU A 394 23.87 -32.78 -17.19
N GLN A 395 23.10 -31.87 -16.58
CA GLN A 395 23.11 -30.45 -16.93
C GLN A 395 24.48 -29.81 -16.70
N MET A 396 25.20 -30.22 -15.66
CA MET A 396 26.52 -29.69 -15.32
C MET A 396 27.63 -30.21 -16.23
N LEU A 397 27.62 -31.51 -16.55
CA LEU A 397 28.68 -32.13 -17.33
C LEU A 397 28.46 -31.98 -18.84
N GLY A 398 27.19 -31.94 -19.28
CA GLY A 398 26.79 -31.73 -20.68
C GLY A 398 26.77 -32.99 -21.54
N SER A 399 27.16 -34.15 -21.00
CA SER A 399 27.18 -35.44 -21.70
C SER A 399 26.84 -36.59 -20.76
N LEU A 400 26.07 -37.56 -21.26
CA LEU A 400 25.77 -38.79 -20.52
C LEU A 400 27.01 -39.67 -20.32
N GLU A 401 27.96 -39.63 -21.26
CA GLU A 401 29.24 -40.36 -21.16
C GLU A 401 30.08 -39.84 -19.97
N ASP A 402 30.13 -38.51 -19.79
CA ASP A 402 30.79 -37.87 -18.65
C ASP A 402 30.11 -38.27 -17.34
N VAL A 403 28.76 -38.31 -17.30
CA VAL A 403 28.01 -38.79 -16.12
C VAL A 403 28.35 -40.24 -15.82
N THR A 404 28.37 -41.12 -16.81
CA THR A 404 28.72 -42.53 -16.59
C THR A 404 30.15 -42.67 -16.06
N THR A 405 31.08 -41.86 -16.58
CA THR A 405 32.48 -41.86 -16.13
C THR A 405 32.61 -41.40 -14.67
N VAL A 406 31.88 -40.35 -14.28
CA VAL A 406 31.86 -39.84 -12.90
C VAL A 406 31.25 -40.86 -11.92
N PHE A 407 30.24 -41.63 -12.35
CA PHE A 407 29.53 -42.56 -11.47
C PHE A 407 30.02 -44.02 -11.53
N ASP A 408 30.93 -44.38 -12.44
CA ASP A 408 31.46 -45.76 -12.59
C ASP A 408 32.09 -46.30 -11.29
N LYS A 409 32.86 -45.45 -10.59
CA LYS A 409 33.55 -45.78 -9.32
C LYS A 409 33.19 -44.82 -8.20
N ALA A 410 32.01 -44.19 -8.29
CA ALA A 410 31.51 -43.34 -7.23
C ALA A 410 31.03 -44.17 -6.04
N LEU A 411 31.23 -43.64 -4.84
CA LEU A 411 30.70 -44.22 -3.61
C LEU A 411 29.29 -43.74 -3.30
N VAL A 412 28.61 -43.11 -4.27
CA VAL A 412 27.19 -42.73 -4.21
C VAL A 412 26.49 -43.07 -5.51
N THR A 413 25.24 -43.51 -5.43
CA THR A 413 24.39 -43.75 -6.60
C THR A 413 23.70 -42.45 -7.06
N LEU A 414 23.17 -42.45 -8.29
CA LEU A 414 22.34 -41.36 -8.80
C LEU A 414 21.02 -41.17 -8.01
N GLU A 415 20.62 -42.17 -7.22
CA GLU A 415 19.48 -42.07 -6.31
C GLU A 415 19.85 -41.55 -4.90
N GLY A 416 21.13 -41.19 -4.69
CA GLY A 416 21.64 -40.63 -3.44
C GLY A 416 21.95 -41.66 -2.35
N LYS A 417 22.21 -42.93 -2.72
CA LYS A 417 22.58 -43.99 -1.77
C LYS A 417 24.09 -44.20 -1.76
N PHE A 418 24.70 -44.30 -0.58
CA PHE A 418 26.14 -44.58 -0.47
C PHE A 418 26.46 -46.06 -0.71
N VAL A 419 27.49 -46.34 -1.49
CA VAL A 419 27.95 -47.68 -1.85
C VAL A 419 29.25 -47.98 -1.12
N GLY A 420 29.29 -49.05 -0.31
CA GLY A 420 30.55 -49.62 0.18
C GLY A 420 31.13 -49.08 1.50
N ALA A 421 30.41 -48.27 2.29
CA ALA A 421 30.86 -47.99 3.65
C ALA A 421 30.64 -49.24 4.53
N LYS A 422 31.72 -49.96 4.86
CA LYS A 422 31.74 -50.78 6.08
C LYS A 422 31.36 -49.85 7.21
N ILE A 423 30.15 -50.02 7.75
CA ILE A 423 29.77 -49.46 9.05
C ILE A 423 30.72 -50.13 10.05
N VAL A 424 31.86 -49.51 10.32
CA VAL A 424 32.71 -49.90 11.44
C VAL A 424 31.97 -49.41 12.67
N ALA A 425 31.13 -50.28 13.23
CA ALA A 425 30.68 -50.14 14.59
C ALA A 425 31.93 -50.21 15.48
N THR A 426 32.42 -49.06 15.94
CA THR A 426 33.31 -49.01 17.10
C THR A 426 32.48 -49.39 18.32
N SER A 427 32.70 -50.63 18.77
CA SER A 427 32.30 -51.21 20.06
C SER A 427 32.71 -50.35 21.26
#